data_AF-A0A7C3DA53-F1
#
_entry.id   AF-A0A7C3DA53-F1
#
_cell.length_a   1.000
_cell.length_b   1.000
_cell.length_c   1.000
_cell.angle_alpha   90.00
_cell.angle_beta   90.00
_cell.angle_gamma   90.00
#
_symmetry.space_group_name_H-M   'P 1'
#
loop_
_entity.id
_entity.type
_entity.pdbx_description
1 polymer ?
#
loop_
_entity_poly.entity_id
_entity_poly.type
_entity_poly.pdbx_seq_one_letter_code
_entity_poly.pdbx_strand_id
1 'polypeptide(L)'
;YHFKIVTEGMRVPAGEAYVPVESPRGEIGFYVVSDGGAQPWRVFMRTPSFGNLQALPEMFEGRLIADTIAALGSMDFVLGDVDR
;
A
#
# COMPACT_ATOMS: atom_id res chain seq x y z
N TYR A 1 -20.54 -23.56 11.89
CA TYR A 1 -19.36 -22.85 11.33
C TYR A 1 -19.16 -21.45 11.91
N HIS A 2 -20.22 -20.66 12.17
CA HIS A 2 -20.13 -19.30 12.70
C HIS A 2 -19.23 -19.14 13.95
N PHE A 3 -19.49 -19.90 15.02
CA PHE A 3 -18.73 -19.77 16.28
C PHE A 3 -17.22 -19.91 16.07
N LYS A 4 -16.77 -20.98 15.40
CA LYS A 4 -15.34 -21.22 15.14
C LYS A 4 -14.67 -20.13 14.30
N ILE A 5 -15.36 -19.61 13.28
CA ILE A 5 -14.78 -18.55 12.42
C ILE A 5 -14.59 -17.26 13.22
N VAL A 6 -15.55 -16.92 14.08
CA VAL A 6 -15.50 -15.67 14.86
C VAL A 6 -14.50 -15.77 16.03
N THR A 7 -14.37 -16.93 16.68
CA THR A 7 -13.50 -17.09 17.86
C THR A 7 -12.08 -17.53 17.53
N GLU A 8 -11.90 -18.42 16.56
CA GLU A 8 -10.58 -19.00 16.21
C GLU A 8 -10.01 -18.42 14.90
N GLY A 9 -10.86 -17.90 14.01
CA GLY A 9 -10.46 -17.43 12.69
C GLY A 9 -10.38 -18.53 11.62
N MET A 10 -10.12 -18.12 10.38
CA MET A 10 -9.91 -19.04 9.26
C MET A 10 -8.43 -19.40 9.14
N ARG A 11 -8.11 -20.70 9.07
CA ARG A 11 -6.74 -21.14 8.80
C ARG A 11 -6.42 -20.99 7.32
N VAL A 12 -5.26 -20.39 7.04
CA VAL A 12 -4.73 -20.22 5.68
C VAL A 12 -3.52 -21.15 5.54
N PRO A 13 -3.34 -21.85 4.40
CA PRO A 13 -2.14 -22.67 4.18
C PRO A 13 -0.86 -21.84 4.30
N ALA A 14 0.20 -22.46 4.81
CA ALA A 14 1.51 -21.81 4.87
C ALA A 14 2.00 -21.43 3.47
N GLY A 15 2.53 -20.22 3.33
CA GLY A 15 2.97 -19.67 2.06
C GLY A 15 2.97 -18.15 2.03
N GLU A 16 3.29 -17.60 0.87
CA GLU A 16 3.34 -16.16 0.62
C GLU A 16 2.59 -15.81 -0.66
N ALA A 17 2.00 -14.61 -0.70
CA ALA A 17 1.34 -14.10 -1.88
C ALA A 17 1.47 -12.58 -1.94
N TYR A 18 1.69 -12.05 -3.15
CA TYR A 18 1.50 -10.65 -3.47
C TYR A 18 0.30 -10.50 -4.40
N VAL A 19 -0.67 -9.69 -4.03
CA VAL A 19 -1.85 -9.42 -4.86
C VAL A 19 -2.00 -7.92 -5.06
N PRO A 20 -1.78 -7.42 -6.30
CA PRO A 20 -2.03 -6.03 -6.66
C PRO A 20 -3.47 -5.81 -7.16
N VAL A 21 -3.98 -4.60 -6.95
CA VAL A 21 -5.25 -4.09 -7.46
C VAL A 21 -5.04 -2.65 -7.93
N GLU A 22 -5.82 -2.22 -8.93
CA GLU A 22 -5.83 -0.82 -9.36
C GLU A 22 -6.70 0.03 -8.43
N SER A 23 -6.07 1.01 -7.78
CA SER A 23 -6.78 2.05 -7.01
C SER A 23 -6.86 3.34 -7.82
N PRO A 24 -7.67 4.33 -7.41
CA PRO A 24 -7.73 5.63 -8.08
C PRO A 24 -6.38 6.38 -8.16
N ARG A 25 -5.39 5.99 -7.34
CA ARG A 25 -4.05 6.60 -7.25
C ARG A 25 -2.95 5.78 -7.91
N GLY A 26 -3.31 4.62 -8.50
CA GLY A 26 -2.40 3.64 -9.07
C GLY A 26 -2.42 2.30 -8.32
N GLU A 27 -1.38 1.50 -8.53
CA GLU A 27 -1.27 0.14 -7.98
C GLU A 27 -1.22 0.16 -6.44
N ILE A 28 -2.18 -0.52 -5.82
CA ILE A 28 -2.16 -0.88 -4.41
C ILE A 28 -2.01 -2.39 -4.29
N GLY A 29 -1.12 -2.87 -3.43
CA GLY A 29 -0.87 -4.30 -3.31
C GLY A 29 -0.60 -4.74 -1.89
N PHE A 30 -0.96 -5.99 -1.59
CA PHE A 30 -0.70 -6.60 -0.30
C PHE A 30 0.19 -7.81 -0.48
N TYR A 31 1.33 -7.79 0.20
CA TYR A 31 2.20 -8.93 0.39
C TYR A 31 1.89 -9.55 1.75
N VAL A 32 1.43 -10.80 1.76
CA VAL A 32 1.01 -11.51 2.97
C VAL A 32 1.77 -12.83 3.08
N VAL A 33 2.26 -13.12 4.28
CA VAL A 33 2.91 -14.39 4.64
C VAL A 33 2.06 -15.10 5.69
N SER A 34 1.81 -16.39 5.50
CA SER A 34 1.12 -17.28 6.44
C SER A 34 2.05 -18.42 6.87
N ASP A 35 1.98 -18.77 8.15
CA ASP A 35 2.64 -19.91 8.76
C ASP A 35 1.71 -21.15 8.92
N GLY A 36 0.50 -21.10 8.36
CA GLY A 36 -0.54 -22.13 8.58
C GLY A 36 -1.55 -21.77 9.67
N GLY A 37 -1.34 -20.66 10.38
CA GLY A 37 -2.20 -20.15 11.45
C GLY A 37 -3.46 -19.45 10.96
N ALA A 38 -4.25 -18.96 11.92
CA ALA A 38 -5.44 -18.15 11.66
C ALA A 38 -5.16 -16.63 11.61
N GLN A 39 -3.93 -16.23 11.96
CA GLN A 39 -3.46 -14.85 11.89
C GLN A 39 -2.34 -14.77 10.84
N PRO A 40 -2.24 -13.65 10.10
CA PRO A 40 -1.15 -13.47 9.16
C PRO A 40 0.17 -13.35 9.93
N TRP A 41 1.21 -14.06 9.47
CA TRP A 41 2.55 -13.94 10.05
C TRP A 41 3.15 -12.57 9.73
N ARG A 42 2.95 -12.09 8.49
CA ARG A 42 3.37 -10.76 8.05
C ARG A 42 2.38 -10.22 7.04
N VAL A 43 2.10 -8.92 7.13
CA VAL A 43 1.41 -8.14 6.11
C VAL A 43 2.29 -6.94 5.77
N PHE A 44 2.57 -6.77 4.48
CA PHE A 44 3.19 -5.57 3.95
C PHE A 44 2.28 -4.99 2.88
N MET A 45 2.02 -3.69 2.97
CA MET A 45 1.16 -2.98 2.04
C MET A 45 2.03 -2.11 1.13
N ARG A 46 2.01 -2.39 -0.17
CA ARG A 46 2.53 -1.48 -1.18
C ARG A 46 1.45 -0.46 -1.50
N THR A 47 1.71 0.78 -1.15
CA THR A 47 0.80 1.88 -1.40
C THR A 47 1.24 2.70 -2.62
N PRO A 48 0.31 3.23 -3.41
CA PRO A 48 0.67 4.03 -4.59
C PRO A 48 1.32 5.36 -4.18
N SER A 49 0.86 5.97 -3.09
CA SER A 49 1.29 7.30 -2.65
C SER A 49 2.78 7.38 -2.36
N PHE A 50 3.35 6.34 -1.73
CA PHE A 50 4.78 6.31 -1.41
C PHE A 50 5.65 6.27 -2.68
N GLY A 51 5.24 5.48 -3.68
CA GLY A 51 5.93 5.41 -4.97
C GLY A 51 5.80 6.72 -5.75
N ASN A 52 4.60 7.30 -5.82
CA ASN A 52 4.35 8.55 -6.54
C ASN A 52 5.21 9.69 -5.98
N LEU A 53 5.30 9.83 -4.65
CA LEU A 53 6.10 10.88 -4.01
C LEU A 53 7.60 10.83 -4.36
N GLN A 54 8.14 9.65 -4.68
CA GLN A 54 9.55 9.53 -5.07
C GLN A 54 9.87 10.19 -6.41
N ALA A 55 8.86 10.49 -7.24
CA ALA A 55 9.04 11.22 -8.49
C ALA A 55 9.15 12.75 -8.29
N LEU A 56 8.80 13.28 -7.11
CA LEU A 56 8.81 14.72 -6.85
C LEU A 56 10.17 15.41 -7.10
N PRO A 57 11.33 14.88 -6.68
CA PRO A 57 12.61 15.54 -6.90
C PRO A 57 12.87 15.80 -8.38
N GLU A 58 12.61 14.81 -9.25
CA GLU A 58 12.74 14.93 -10.70
C GLU A 58 11.75 15.94 -11.27
N MET A 59 10.52 15.99 -10.73
CA MET A 59 9.50 16.96 -11.15
C MET A 59 9.83 18.40 -10.73
N PHE A 60 10.63 18.59 -9.69
CA PHE A 60 11.01 19.91 -9.17
C PHE A 60 12.29 20.46 -9.80
N GLU A 61 13.13 19.63 -10.38
CA GLU A 61 14.42 20.06 -10.92
C GLU A 61 14.25 21.12 -12.02
N GLY A 62 14.93 22.26 -11.86
CA GLY A 62 14.87 23.38 -12.80
C GLY A 62 13.55 24.17 -12.81
N ARG A 63 12.61 23.88 -11.89
CA ARG A 63 11.30 24.57 -11.78
C ARG A 63 11.31 25.69 -10.74
N LEU A 64 10.28 26.54 -10.81
CA LEU A 64 10.06 27.58 -9.81
C LEU A 64 9.42 26.99 -8.55
N ILE A 65 9.61 27.63 -7.39
CA ILE A 65 8.94 27.24 -6.14
C ILE A 65 7.42 27.22 -6.32
N ALA A 66 6.87 28.15 -7.11
CA ALA A 66 5.43 28.20 -7.41
C ALA A 66 4.91 26.93 -8.11
N ASP A 67 5.75 26.26 -8.91
CA ASP A 67 5.36 25.05 -9.67
C ASP A 67 5.26 23.82 -8.75
N THR A 68 5.88 23.86 -7.56
CA THR A 68 5.86 22.75 -6.61
C THR A 68 4.45 22.39 -6.16
N ILE A 69 3.57 23.38 -5.99
CA ILE A 69 2.18 23.17 -5.57
C ILE A 69 1.39 22.44 -6.66
N ALA A 70 1.58 22.80 -7.93
CA ALA A 70 0.92 22.13 -9.05
C ALA A 70 1.38 20.68 -9.18
N ALA A 71 2.69 20.44 -9.07
CA ALA A 71 3.26 19.09 -9.09
C ALA A 71 2.75 18.23 -7.92
N LEU A 72 2.75 18.75 -6.69
CA LEU A 72 2.21 18.06 -5.52
C LEU A 72 0.71 17.73 -5.67
N GLY A 73 -0.08 18.69 -6.14
CA GLY A 73 -1.52 18.51 -6.33
C GLY A 73 -1.85 17.48 -7.43
N SER A 74 -1.02 17.39 -8.47
CA SER A 74 -1.22 16.44 -9.57
C SER A 74 -1.00 14.97 -9.19
N MET A 75 -0.29 14.69 -8.10
CA MET A 75 0.06 13.33 -7.68
C MET A 75 -0.94 12.66 -6.73
N ASP A 76 -1.92 13.41 -6.21
CA ASP A 76 -2.99 12.93 -5.31
C ASP A 76 -2.50 11.95 -4.23
N PHE A 77 -1.44 12.32 -3.49
CA PHE A 77 -0.92 11.48 -2.40
C PHE A 77 -1.64 11.76 -1.09
N VAL A 78 -1.76 10.73 -0.24
CA VAL A 78 -2.30 10.86 1.12
C VAL A 78 -1.22 10.48 2.11
N LEU A 79 -0.90 11.37 3.06
CA LEU A 79 0.21 11.12 4.01
C LEU A 79 0.01 9.89 4.88
N GLY A 80 -1.23 9.55 5.26
CA GLY A 80 -1.52 8.33 6.00
C GLY A 80 -1.33 7.03 5.20
N ASP A 81 -1.11 7.12 3.89
CA ASP A 81 -0.75 6.02 3.00
C ASP A 81 0.78 5.88 2.85
N VAL A 82 1.52 6.95 3.13
CA VAL A 82 2.97 7.07 2.95
C VAL A 82 3.74 6.63 4.21
N ASP A 83 3.16 6.85 5.38
CA ASP A 83 3.80 6.66 6.70
C ASP A 83 3.77 5.20 7.24
N ARG A 84 3.33 4.22 6.44
CA ARG A 84 3.05 2.85 6.92
C ARG A 84 4.24 1.89 6.83
#